data_AF-A0A2M8PMC6-F1
#
_entry.id   AF-A0A2M8PMC6-F1
#
_cell.length_a   1.000
_cell.length_b   1.000
_cell.length_c   1.000
_cell.angle_alpha   90.00
_cell.angle_beta   90.00
_cell.angle_gamma   90.00
#
_symmetry.space_group_name_H-M   'P 1'
#
loop_
_entity.id
_entity.type
_entity.pdbx_description
1 polymer ?
#
loop_
_entity_poly.entity_id
_entity_poly.type
_entity_poly.pdbx_seq_one_letter_code
_entity_poly.pdbx_strand_id
1 'polypeptide(L)'
;MLVEQRISRVQEQVISTPIQAIKSASSDLRARPRIHERVIKLLLLLCGAISILTTIGLVTVLGKESLSFFTRVSWEDSNKQIVADLSATAADNVLQVSQSGAAIDSEVIRLDDEELRVIAIEGDTITVERGYNNTEIAPHRAGIDIYTSDTVSLIEFFTGTEWSPQVGKFGVLPLVN
;
A
#
# COMPACT_ATOMS: atom_id res chain seq x y z
N MET A 1 46.72 56.51 -61.54
CA MET A 1 45.98 55.25 -61.25
C MET A 1 46.64 54.38 -60.17
N LEU A 2 47.97 54.40 -59.97
CA LEU A 2 48.68 53.54 -59.00
C LEU A 2 48.69 54.03 -57.53
N VAL A 3 48.48 55.33 -57.27
CA VAL A 3 48.52 55.90 -55.90
C VAL A 3 47.23 55.63 -55.13
N GLU A 4 46.07 55.78 -55.78
CA GLU A 4 44.74 55.48 -55.23
C GLU A 4 44.62 54.02 -54.74
N GLN A 5 45.20 53.06 -55.48
CA GLN A 5 45.21 51.65 -55.08
C GLN A 5 46.08 51.36 -53.85
N ARG A 6 47.12 52.17 -53.59
CA ARG A 6 47.94 52.01 -52.39
C ARG A 6 47.24 52.57 -51.16
N ILE A 7 46.53 53.68 -51.28
CA ILE A 7 45.81 54.32 -50.16
C ILE A 7 44.61 53.46 -49.72
N SER A 8 43.87 52.87 -50.67
CA SER A 8 42.78 51.94 -50.39
C SER A 8 43.25 50.67 -49.66
N ARG A 9 44.37 50.04 -50.07
CA ARG A 9 44.90 48.85 -49.38
C ARG A 9 45.42 49.13 -47.98
N VAL A 10 46.01 50.32 -47.74
CA VAL A 10 46.51 50.69 -46.42
C VAL A 10 45.35 50.93 -45.44
N GLN A 11 44.24 51.52 -45.88
CA GLN A 11 43.06 51.69 -45.02
C GLN A 11 42.39 50.36 -44.62
N GLU A 12 42.30 49.39 -45.52
CA GLU A 12 41.70 48.08 -45.22
C GLU A 12 42.55 47.25 -44.23
N GLN A 13 43.88 47.41 -44.29
CA GLN A 13 44.82 46.73 -43.40
C GLN A 13 44.90 47.33 -41.99
N VAL A 14 44.68 48.64 -41.84
CA VAL A 14 44.68 49.34 -40.54
C VAL A 14 43.37 49.10 -39.77
N ILE A 15 42.24 48.87 -40.46
CA ILE A 15 40.93 48.68 -39.82
C ILE A 15 40.69 47.22 -39.39
N SER A 16 41.36 46.24 -40.01
CA SER A 16 41.19 44.81 -39.71
C SER A 16 41.99 44.33 -38.48
N THR A 17 42.97 45.09 -38.03
CA THR A 17 43.94 44.66 -37.01
C THR A 17 43.60 44.96 -35.53
N PRO A 18 42.69 45.88 -35.13
CA PRO A 18 42.32 46.02 -33.71
C PRO A 18 41.14 45.13 -33.28
N ILE A 19 40.25 44.73 -34.19
CA ILE A 19 39.03 43.96 -33.83
C ILE A 19 39.36 42.48 -33.56
N GLN A 20 40.31 41.91 -34.30
CA GLN A 20 40.71 40.50 -34.11
C GLN A 20 41.43 40.25 -32.79
N ALA A 21 42.18 41.24 -32.27
CA ALA A 21 42.87 41.14 -30.98
C ALA A 21 41.91 41.22 -29.78
N ILE A 22 40.75 41.87 -29.93
CA ILE A 22 39.72 41.92 -28.88
C ILE A 22 38.93 40.60 -28.84
N LYS A 23 38.71 39.96 -30.00
CA LYS A 23 38.00 38.67 -30.08
C LYS A 23 38.80 37.51 -29.47
N SER A 24 40.14 37.58 -29.48
CA SER A 24 41.02 36.60 -28.82
C SER A 24 41.22 36.85 -27.32
N ALA A 25 40.79 38.01 -26.82
CA ALA A 25 40.76 38.35 -25.39
C ALA A 25 39.43 37.98 -24.72
N SER A 26 38.54 37.24 -25.39
CA SER A 26 37.50 36.50 -24.68
C SER A 26 38.20 35.44 -23.85
N SER A 27 38.39 35.73 -22.57
CA SER A 27 38.99 34.83 -21.59
C SER A 27 38.45 33.41 -21.79
N ASP A 28 39.33 32.51 -22.22
CA ASP A 28 39.04 31.08 -22.27
C ASP A 28 38.85 30.61 -20.82
N LEU A 29 37.61 30.67 -20.35
CA LEU A 29 37.17 30.21 -19.02
C LEU A 29 37.16 28.68 -18.96
N ARG A 30 38.26 28.07 -19.38
CA ARG A 30 38.44 26.62 -19.33
C ARG A 30 38.42 26.17 -17.88
N ALA A 31 37.37 25.44 -17.51
CA ALA A 31 37.22 24.84 -16.21
C ALA A 31 38.38 23.88 -15.95
N ARG A 32 39.20 24.16 -14.93
CA ARG A 32 40.26 23.26 -14.50
C ARG A 32 39.63 22.03 -13.84
N PRO A 33 40.00 20.78 -14.22
CA PRO A 33 39.41 19.58 -13.65
C PRO A 33 39.85 19.40 -12.20
N ARG A 34 39.01 19.86 -11.26
CA ARG A 34 39.20 19.66 -9.81
C ARG A 34 38.61 18.32 -9.41
N ILE A 35 39.43 17.27 -9.41
CA ILE A 35 39.00 15.88 -9.15
C ILE A 35 38.26 15.75 -7.82
N HIS A 36 38.76 16.41 -6.78
CA HIS A 36 38.15 16.46 -5.45
C HIS A 36 36.73 17.05 -5.45
N GLU A 37 36.44 18.02 -6.32
CA GLU A 37 35.09 18.58 -6.46
C GLU A 37 34.11 17.56 -7.05
N ARG A 38 34.57 16.74 -8.00
CA ARG A 38 33.77 15.64 -8.56
C ARG A 38 33.52 14.56 -7.52
N VAL A 39 34.52 14.22 -6.69
CA VAL A 39 34.38 13.23 -5.62
C VAL A 39 33.35 13.69 -4.58
N ILE A 40 33.42 14.95 -4.12
CA ILE A 40 32.47 15.49 -3.14
C ILE A 40 31.05 15.50 -3.72
N LYS A 41 30.87 15.96 -4.96
CA LYS A 41 29.56 15.96 -5.63
C LYS A 41 28.97 14.56 -5.78
N LEU A 42 29.80 13.59 -6.17
CA LEU A 42 29.38 12.19 -6.26
C LEU A 42 28.97 11.64 -4.90
N LEU A 43 29.76 11.91 -3.86
CA LEU A 43 29.50 11.44 -2.50
C LEU A 43 28.21 12.05 -1.95
N LEU A 44 28.00 13.36 -2.12
CA LEU A 44 26.76 14.03 -1.70
C LEU A 44 25.54 13.52 -2.47
N LEU A 45 25.68 13.28 -3.78
CA LEU A 45 24.62 12.69 -4.61
C LEU A 45 24.27 11.27 -4.14
N LEU A 46 25.29 10.42 -3.91
CA LEU A 46 25.09 9.06 -3.40
C LEU A 46 24.45 9.07 -2.03
N CYS A 47 24.89 9.95 -1.14
CA CYS A 47 24.32 10.09 0.20
C CYS A 47 22.83 10.46 0.15
N GLY A 48 22.47 11.47 -0.66
CA GLY A 48 21.07 11.83 -0.87
C GLY A 48 20.24 10.71 -1.52
N ALA A 49 20.79 10.04 -2.53
CA ALA A 49 20.15 8.92 -3.20
C ALA A 49 19.90 7.74 -2.24
N ILE A 50 20.89 7.39 -1.42
CA ILE A 50 20.77 6.34 -0.40
C ILE A 50 19.75 6.76 0.65
N SER A 51 19.74 8.01 1.11
CA SER A 51 18.74 8.50 2.07
C SER A 51 17.31 8.34 1.54
N ILE A 52 17.02 8.82 0.32
CA ILE A 52 15.70 8.66 -0.30
C ILE A 52 15.35 7.18 -0.49
N LEU A 53 16.30 6.37 -0.95
CA LEU A 53 16.10 4.93 -1.13
C LEU A 53 15.75 4.24 0.20
N THR A 54 16.46 4.57 1.29
CA THR A 54 16.16 4.02 2.61
C THR A 54 14.79 4.44 3.11
N THR A 55 14.36 5.70 2.88
CA THR A 55 13.01 6.14 3.25
C THR A 55 11.95 5.35 2.49
N ILE A 56 12.11 5.18 1.18
CA ILE A 56 11.18 4.37 0.37
C ILE A 56 11.18 2.92 0.86
N GLY A 57 12.35 2.33 1.10
CA GLY A 57 12.49 0.96 1.59
C GLY A 57 11.79 0.74 2.94
N LEU A 58 11.89 1.70 3.86
CA LEU A 58 11.19 1.62 5.14
C LEU A 58 9.67 1.73 4.97
N VAL A 59 9.21 2.69 4.15
CA VAL A 59 7.76 2.87 3.91
C VAL A 59 7.14 1.63 3.26
N THR A 60 7.83 0.98 2.32
CA THR A 60 7.29 -0.21 1.67
C THR A 60 7.24 -1.42 2.61
N VAL A 61 8.28 -1.64 3.41
CA VAL A 61 8.31 -2.75 4.39
C VAL A 61 7.25 -2.54 5.46
N LEU A 62 7.23 -1.37 6.10
CA LEU A 62 6.25 -1.07 7.14
C LEU A 62 4.83 -1.02 6.59
N GLY A 63 4.64 -0.40 5.42
CA GLY A 63 3.34 -0.28 4.78
C GLY A 63 2.76 -1.64 4.41
N LYS A 64 3.55 -2.55 3.84
CA LYS A 64 3.10 -3.90 3.46
C LYS A 64 2.68 -4.73 4.66
N GLU A 65 3.51 -4.78 5.71
CA GLU A 65 3.18 -5.54 6.92
C GLU A 65 1.95 -4.97 7.63
N SER A 66 1.88 -3.64 7.76
CA SER A 66 0.71 -2.97 8.33
C SER A 66 -0.55 -3.31 7.54
N LEU A 67 -0.49 -3.27 6.20
CA LEU A 67 -1.64 -3.58 5.34
C LEU A 67 -2.10 -5.03 5.52
N SER A 68 -1.15 -5.98 5.57
CA SER A 68 -1.47 -7.39 5.79
C SER A 68 -2.15 -7.62 7.13
N PHE A 69 -1.80 -6.87 8.18
CA PHE A 69 -2.46 -6.98 9.47
C PHE A 69 -3.92 -6.54 9.40
N PHE A 70 -4.21 -5.41 8.75
CA PHE A 70 -5.58 -4.89 8.65
C PHE A 70 -6.51 -5.72 7.75
N THR A 71 -5.97 -6.43 6.76
CA THR A 71 -6.78 -7.25 5.84
C THR A 71 -6.87 -8.72 6.26
N ARG A 72 -6.34 -9.10 7.42
CA ARG A 72 -6.49 -10.47 7.95
C ARG A 72 -7.88 -10.64 8.55
N VAL A 73 -8.39 -11.87 8.45
CA VAL A 73 -9.56 -12.28 9.22
C VAL A 73 -9.19 -12.26 10.69
N SER A 74 -9.95 -11.50 11.46
CA SER A 74 -9.94 -11.54 12.91
C SER A 74 -11.18 -12.27 13.41
N TRP A 75 -11.03 -12.95 14.55
CA TRP A 75 -12.09 -13.77 15.12
C TRP A 75 -12.58 -13.13 16.40
N GLU A 76 -13.86 -12.77 16.44
CA GLU A 76 -14.53 -12.24 17.61
C GLU A 76 -15.52 -13.27 18.16
N ASP A 77 -15.63 -13.35 19.48
CA ASP A 77 -16.60 -14.23 20.13
C ASP A 77 -18.01 -13.60 20.01
N SER A 78 -18.93 -14.29 19.34
CA SER A 78 -20.31 -13.83 19.19
C SER A 78 -21.13 -13.98 20.47
N ASN A 79 -20.59 -14.64 21.51
CA ASN A 79 -21.32 -15.12 22.69
C ASN A 79 -22.54 -15.99 22.33
N LYS A 80 -22.52 -16.59 21.14
CA LYS A 80 -23.45 -17.64 20.73
C LYS A 80 -22.76 -18.99 20.82
N GLN A 81 -23.55 -20.01 21.09
CA GLN A 81 -23.08 -21.38 21.20
C GLN A 81 -23.91 -22.31 20.33
N ILE A 82 -23.30 -23.40 19.87
CA ILE A 82 -24.05 -24.48 19.22
C ILE A 82 -24.89 -25.24 20.27
N VAL A 83 -26.13 -25.57 19.93
CA VAL A 83 -27.10 -26.16 20.87
C VAL A 83 -27.12 -27.70 20.78
N ALA A 84 -26.63 -28.25 19.68
CA ALA A 84 -26.56 -29.69 19.43
C ALA A 84 -25.14 -30.09 19.01
N ASP A 85 -24.80 -31.36 19.25
CA ASP A 85 -23.53 -31.93 18.81
C ASP A 85 -23.49 -32.01 17.27
N LEU A 86 -22.33 -31.72 16.70
CA LEU A 86 -22.02 -31.93 15.29
C LEU A 86 -21.09 -33.13 15.13
N SER A 87 -21.37 -33.96 14.12
CA SER A 87 -20.55 -35.11 13.75
C SER A 87 -19.36 -34.71 12.88
N ALA A 88 -18.36 -35.58 12.69
CA ALA A 88 -17.21 -35.33 11.79
C ALA A 88 -17.55 -35.55 10.30
N THR A 89 -18.68 -35.04 9.81
CA THR A 89 -19.16 -35.30 8.45
C THR A 89 -19.79 -34.06 7.83
N ALA A 90 -19.45 -33.76 6.58
CA ALA A 90 -19.95 -32.59 5.84
C ALA A 90 -21.47 -32.57 5.62
N ALA A 91 -22.14 -33.71 5.74
CA ALA A 91 -23.60 -33.80 5.65
C ALA A 91 -24.33 -33.23 6.89
N ASP A 92 -23.62 -33.10 8.01
CA ASP A 92 -24.13 -32.47 9.22
C ASP A 92 -23.83 -30.98 9.15
N ASN A 93 -24.64 -30.25 8.37
CA ASN A 93 -24.37 -28.90 7.91
C ASN A 93 -25.43 -27.87 8.35
N VAL A 94 -26.28 -28.25 9.28
CA VAL A 94 -27.32 -27.39 9.87
C VAL A 94 -27.03 -27.22 11.34
N LEU A 95 -26.65 -26.01 11.73
CA LEU A 95 -26.30 -25.66 13.10
C LEU A 95 -27.50 -25.01 13.76
N GLN A 96 -27.85 -25.48 14.95
CA GLN A 96 -28.77 -24.79 15.85
C GLN A 96 -27.94 -23.94 16.81
N VAL A 97 -28.22 -22.64 16.89
CA VAL A 97 -27.48 -21.70 17.74
C VAL A 97 -28.32 -21.22 18.91
N SER A 98 -27.67 -20.71 19.96
CA SER A 98 -28.37 -20.13 21.10
C SER A 98 -29.16 -18.87 20.73
N GLN A 99 -30.32 -18.67 21.38
CA GLN A 99 -31.18 -17.48 21.18
C GLN A 99 -30.53 -16.18 21.67
N SER A 100 -29.70 -16.23 22.72
CA SER A 100 -28.91 -15.09 23.22
C SER A 100 -27.61 -14.91 22.43
N GLY A 101 -26.94 -13.77 22.61
CA GLY A 101 -25.66 -13.44 21.95
C GLY A 101 -25.81 -12.43 20.80
N ALA A 102 -24.68 -12.01 20.23
CA ALA A 102 -24.64 -11.10 19.08
C ALA A 102 -25.17 -11.79 17.81
N ALA A 103 -25.86 -11.02 16.95
CA ALA A 103 -26.32 -11.55 15.66
C ALA A 103 -25.12 -12.02 14.82
N ILE A 104 -25.27 -13.14 14.12
CA ILE A 104 -24.27 -13.64 13.19
C ILE A 104 -24.62 -13.03 11.83
N ASP A 105 -23.82 -12.08 11.36
CA ASP A 105 -23.95 -11.43 10.06
C ASP A 105 -22.73 -11.66 9.15
N SER A 106 -21.73 -12.40 9.64
CA SER A 106 -20.53 -12.72 8.89
C SER A 106 -20.76 -13.79 7.82
N GLU A 107 -19.92 -13.73 6.78
CA GLU A 107 -19.89 -14.79 5.75
C GLU A 107 -19.26 -16.09 6.29
N VAL A 108 -18.32 -15.98 7.23
CA VAL A 108 -17.60 -17.13 7.79
C VAL A 108 -17.73 -17.09 9.31
N ILE A 109 -17.97 -18.27 9.88
CA ILE A 109 -17.92 -18.51 11.31
C ILE A 109 -16.88 -19.58 11.60
N ARG A 110 -16.42 -19.65 12.84
CA ARG A 110 -15.45 -20.64 13.27
C ARG A 110 -15.90 -21.33 14.56
N LEU A 111 -15.76 -22.64 14.57
CA LEU A 111 -15.93 -23.50 15.75
C LEU A 111 -14.58 -24.15 16.05
N ASP A 112 -14.00 -23.87 17.21
CA ASP A 112 -12.63 -24.29 17.54
C ASP A 112 -11.63 -23.92 16.42
N ASP A 113 -11.10 -24.92 15.69
CA ASP A 113 -10.19 -24.78 14.56
C ASP A 113 -10.86 -25.02 13.18
N GLU A 114 -12.16 -25.34 13.14
CA GLU A 114 -12.91 -25.53 11.90
C GLU A 114 -13.57 -24.21 11.46
N GLU A 115 -13.32 -23.81 10.21
CA GLU A 115 -14.01 -22.69 9.58
C GLU A 115 -15.20 -23.20 8.78
N LEU A 116 -16.34 -22.50 8.91
CA LEU A 116 -17.59 -22.84 8.27
C LEU A 116 -18.11 -21.60 7.55
N ARG A 117 -18.48 -21.75 6.28
CA ARG A 117 -19.07 -20.65 5.51
C ARG A 117 -20.58 -20.66 5.65
N VAL A 118 -21.17 -19.54 6.01
CA VAL A 118 -22.61 -19.38 6.17
C VAL A 118 -23.27 -19.34 4.80
N ILE A 119 -24.23 -20.24 4.57
CA ILE A 119 -25.02 -20.31 3.33
C ILE A 119 -26.38 -19.63 3.54
N ALA A 120 -27.02 -19.89 4.67
CA ALA A 120 -28.33 -19.34 5.00
C ALA A 120 -28.52 -19.24 6.52
N ILE A 121 -29.27 -18.22 6.95
CA ILE A 121 -29.67 -18.03 8.34
C ILE A 121 -31.20 -17.93 8.38
N GLU A 122 -31.82 -18.84 9.13
CA GLU A 122 -33.26 -18.91 9.35
C GLU A 122 -33.55 -18.92 10.86
N GLY A 123 -33.67 -17.73 11.45
CA GLY A 123 -33.80 -17.59 12.91
C GLY A 123 -32.54 -18.10 13.63
N ASP A 124 -32.71 -19.11 14.48
CA ASP A 124 -31.62 -19.76 15.23
C ASP A 124 -30.99 -20.94 14.47
N THR A 125 -31.42 -21.19 13.23
CA THR A 125 -30.88 -22.25 12.38
C THR A 125 -29.96 -21.67 11.32
N ILE A 126 -28.72 -22.15 11.27
CA ILE A 126 -27.73 -21.72 10.29
C ILE A 126 -27.36 -22.91 9.41
N THR A 127 -27.52 -22.76 8.10
CA THR A 127 -27.00 -23.73 7.13
C THR A 127 -25.62 -23.28 6.70
N VAL A 128 -24.63 -24.18 6.74
CA VAL A 128 -23.24 -23.85 6.45
C VAL A 128 -22.60 -24.82 5.44
N GLU A 129 -21.51 -24.39 4.84
CA GLU A 129 -20.52 -25.26 4.20
C GLU A 129 -19.40 -25.54 5.20
N ARG A 130 -19.12 -26.82 5.45
CA ARG A 130 -18.14 -27.28 6.43
C ARG A 130 -16.75 -27.45 5.84
N GLY A 131 -15.71 -27.33 6.66
CA GLY A 131 -14.32 -27.46 6.20
C GLY A 131 -13.91 -26.35 5.23
N TYR A 132 -14.45 -25.14 5.42
CA TYR A 132 -14.17 -24.00 4.56
C TYR A 132 -12.68 -23.61 4.66
N ASN A 133 -12.14 -22.94 3.64
CA ASN A 133 -10.70 -22.61 3.56
C ASN A 133 -9.73 -23.81 3.75
N ASN A 134 -10.18 -25.03 3.47
CA ASN A 134 -9.44 -26.28 3.66
C ASN A 134 -9.22 -26.64 5.15
N THR A 135 -10.08 -26.21 6.06
CA THR A 135 -10.04 -26.71 7.44
C THR A 135 -10.57 -28.15 7.52
N GLU A 136 -10.10 -28.90 8.51
CA GLU A 136 -10.57 -30.26 8.75
C GLU A 136 -11.98 -30.24 9.36
N ILE A 137 -12.83 -31.15 8.91
CA ILE A 137 -14.19 -31.33 9.44
C ILE A 137 -14.11 -32.10 10.75
N ALA A 138 -14.37 -31.43 11.87
CA ALA A 138 -14.23 -31.97 13.22
C ALA A 138 -15.58 -32.21 13.91
N PRO A 139 -15.70 -33.14 14.87
CA PRO A 139 -16.88 -33.23 15.70
C PRO A 139 -16.85 -32.13 16.77
N HIS A 140 -17.95 -31.41 16.95
CA HIS A 140 -18.10 -30.38 17.99
C HIS A 140 -19.23 -30.74 18.93
N ARG A 141 -19.10 -30.45 20.22
CA ARG A 141 -20.15 -30.70 21.22
C ARG A 141 -21.05 -29.49 21.38
N ALA A 142 -22.29 -29.71 21.78
CA ALA A 142 -23.16 -28.65 22.25
C ALA A 142 -22.46 -27.79 23.32
N GLY A 143 -22.66 -26.47 23.24
CA GLY A 143 -22.07 -25.47 24.12
C GLY A 143 -20.74 -24.87 23.62
N ILE A 144 -20.20 -25.31 22.47
CA ILE A 144 -19.03 -24.67 21.87
C ILE A 144 -19.39 -23.27 21.35
N ASP A 145 -18.55 -22.30 21.71
CA ASP A 145 -18.68 -20.90 21.31
C ASP A 145 -18.45 -20.71 19.81
N ILE A 146 -19.22 -19.80 19.23
CA ILE A 146 -19.17 -19.45 17.81
C ILE A 146 -18.38 -18.16 17.66
N TYR A 147 -17.30 -18.23 16.90
CA TYR A 147 -16.53 -17.06 16.52
C TYR A 147 -16.99 -16.53 15.17
N THR A 148 -17.15 -15.21 15.06
CA THR A 148 -17.51 -14.52 13.82
C THR A 148 -16.26 -13.93 13.17
N SER A 149 -16.21 -13.94 11.84
CA SER A 149 -15.13 -13.32 11.08
C SER A 149 -15.35 -11.81 10.96
N ASP A 150 -14.38 -11.00 11.38
CA ASP A 150 -14.32 -9.57 11.06
C ASP A 150 -13.12 -9.28 10.14
N THR A 151 -13.39 -8.61 9.02
CA THR A 151 -12.41 -8.21 8.02
C THR A 151 -12.68 -6.81 7.53
N VAL A 152 -11.65 -5.97 7.52
CA VAL A 152 -11.76 -4.60 7.00
C VAL A 152 -11.40 -4.56 5.51
N SER A 153 -12.32 -4.06 4.69
CA SER A 153 -12.06 -3.77 3.28
C SER A 153 -11.44 -2.39 3.12
N LEU A 154 -10.25 -2.32 2.52
CA LEU A 154 -9.57 -1.04 2.25
C LEU A 154 -10.36 -0.16 1.28
N ILE A 155 -11.03 -0.78 0.30
CA ILE A 155 -11.83 -0.03 -0.66
C ILE A 155 -13.00 0.59 0.09
N GLU A 156 -13.70 -0.17 0.91
CA GLU A 156 -14.79 0.34 1.75
C GLU A 156 -14.32 1.40 2.75
N PHE A 157 -13.13 1.24 3.34
CA PHE A 157 -12.54 2.24 4.21
C PHE A 157 -12.36 3.59 3.49
N PHE A 158 -11.75 3.59 2.29
CA PHE A 158 -11.45 4.83 1.57
C PHE A 158 -12.65 5.41 0.79
N THR A 159 -13.60 4.57 0.34
CA THR A 159 -14.74 5.00 -0.48
C THR A 159 -16.08 5.00 0.26
N GLY A 160 -16.12 4.43 1.47
CA GLY A 160 -17.31 4.36 2.30
C GLY A 160 -17.76 5.74 2.76
N THR A 161 -19.08 5.91 2.85
CA THR A 161 -19.73 7.18 3.21
C THR A 161 -20.30 7.19 4.62
N GLU A 162 -20.19 6.08 5.34
CA GLU A 162 -20.69 5.92 6.71
C GLU A 162 -19.52 5.74 7.69
N TRP A 163 -19.44 6.62 8.68
CA TRP A 163 -18.47 6.53 9.77
C TRP A 163 -19.18 6.14 11.06
N SER A 164 -19.12 4.85 11.43
CA SER A 164 -19.56 4.33 12.72
C SER A 164 -18.63 3.19 13.17
N PRO A 165 -17.40 3.52 13.63
CA PRO A 165 -16.39 2.52 13.99
C PRO A 165 -16.86 1.54 15.08
N GLN A 166 -17.75 2.00 15.96
CA GLN A 166 -18.33 1.21 17.05
C GLN A 166 -19.21 0.04 16.58
N VAL A 167 -19.66 0.04 15.32
CA VAL A 167 -20.43 -1.06 14.71
C VAL A 167 -19.71 -1.63 13.49
N GLY A 168 -18.38 -1.48 13.41
CA GLY A 168 -17.57 -2.04 12.32
C GLY A 168 -17.62 -1.28 10.98
N LYS A 169 -18.23 -0.09 10.93
CA LYS A 169 -18.31 0.72 9.70
C LYS A 169 -17.26 1.81 9.67
N PHE A 170 -16.30 1.69 8.75
CA PHE A 170 -15.08 2.52 8.73
C PHE A 170 -14.94 3.45 7.51
N GLY A 171 -16.03 3.91 6.88
CA GLY A 171 -15.96 4.78 5.71
C GLY A 171 -15.42 6.18 6.03
N VAL A 172 -14.27 6.56 5.47
CA VAL A 172 -13.53 7.78 5.85
C VAL A 172 -14.05 9.06 5.19
N LEU A 173 -14.74 8.98 4.04
CA LEU A 173 -15.18 10.16 3.28
C LEU A 173 -15.94 11.23 4.09
N PRO A 174 -16.88 10.90 4.99
CA PRO A 174 -17.57 11.93 5.80
C PRO A 174 -16.65 12.71 6.75
N LEU A 175 -15.43 12.23 7.03
CA LEU A 175 -14.44 12.93 7.84
C LEU A 175 -13.56 13.89 7.03
N VAL A 176 -13.56 13.73 5.70
CA VAL A 176 -12.82 14.59 4.78
C VAL A 176 -13.73 15.74 4.36
N ASN A 177 -13.78 16.76 5.21
CA ASN A 177 -14.50 18.02 4.95
C ASN A 177 -13.81 18.88 3.89
#